data_AF-A0A9E5RXY6-F1
#
_entry.id   AF-A0A9E5RXY6-F1
#
_cell.length_a   1.000
_cell.length_b   1.000
_cell.length_c   1.000
_cell.angle_alpha   90.00
_cell.angle_beta   90.00
_cell.angle_gamma   90.00
#
_symmetry.space_group_name_H-M   'P 1'
#
loop_
_entity.id
_entity.type
_entity.pdbx_description
1 polymer ?
#
loop_
_entity_poly.entity_id
_entity_poly.type
_entity_poly.pdbx_seq_one_letter_code
_entity_poly.pdbx_strand_id
1 'polypeptide(L)'
;MPQIQRWYKGFSYRGNPQELIEQISKQVQRHNLGNFIPLLRVEKGVKSRKPFYFFLAVESLQKGDIPTEVQSTLLKLPFFKSNIPGNPSFSYEEIKPMVGVAHDVYEYTNNIPYQPQPVQELTCDNPFDLIESVSINNSFIDIDISRRYEQLLSWLSALGSGTWESFKKACAALKIEEPKRILRRLRLLGHIEFSLDGYRWSIAPIAIVKITSESNFQEFILCGSRSINLLEKLKQQTTLELINQPIGEAPPCVRIQADNLNIIPNLVEQLSKEFSIINAGEVSKLLASILPELTTWKQSLRNLQGIVPSLYEWELFDGNDFISCALPRETGMYRMYNTKISDRPLYTLFYENGCWLQGDWYGLRFLALQHNGQQCIIRYEFETKRLAIPVSQRWPEIYERALVLASGILPKYSNSWLLYENLDRDLMLQLCDKLNIDCDW
;
A
#
# COMPACT_ATOMS: atom_id res chain seq x y z
N MET A 1 14.36 18.58 15.69
CA MET A 1 15.02 17.39 15.11
C MET A 1 16.03 17.86 14.08
N PRO A 2 17.25 17.31 14.01
CA PRO A 2 18.23 17.72 13.00
C PRO A 2 17.73 17.30 11.61
N GLN A 3 17.76 18.24 10.65
CA GLN A 3 17.22 18.05 9.31
C GLN A 3 18.24 17.30 8.45
N ILE A 4 17.86 16.13 7.92
CA ILE A 4 18.68 15.38 6.95
C ILE A 4 18.77 16.19 5.66
N GLN A 5 19.99 16.37 5.14
CA GLN A 5 20.25 17.09 3.90
C GLN A 5 20.71 16.12 2.81
N ARG A 6 20.17 16.29 1.60
CA ARG A 6 20.59 15.55 0.41
C ARG A 6 21.55 16.40 -0.41
N TRP A 7 22.71 15.83 -0.70
CA TRP A 7 23.73 16.43 -1.57
C TRP A 7 24.35 15.36 -2.46
N TYR A 8 25.20 15.76 -3.41
CA TYR A 8 25.73 14.87 -4.43
C TYR A 8 27.25 14.85 -4.42
N LYS A 9 27.82 13.65 -4.46
CA LYS A 9 29.26 13.45 -4.67
C LYS A 9 29.52 12.98 -6.09
N GLY A 10 30.32 13.75 -6.82
CA GLY A 10 30.61 13.52 -8.24
C GLY A 10 31.89 12.74 -8.47
N PHE A 11 31.83 11.81 -9.42
CA PHE A 11 32.94 10.95 -9.84
C PHE A 11 32.97 10.85 -11.38
N SER A 12 34.15 10.53 -11.92
CA SER A 12 34.31 10.20 -13.34
C SER A 12 34.67 8.73 -13.50
N TYR A 13 34.06 8.05 -14.46
CA TYR A 13 34.38 6.66 -14.78
C TYR A 13 34.41 6.42 -16.29
N ARG A 14 35.20 5.43 -16.72
CA ARG A 14 35.26 4.99 -18.11
C ARG A 14 34.86 3.52 -18.18
N GLY A 15 33.72 3.23 -18.77
CA GLY A 15 33.21 1.87 -18.87
C GLY A 15 31.79 1.80 -19.38
N ASN A 16 31.03 0.79 -18.94
CA ASN A 16 29.61 0.65 -19.22
C ASN A 16 28.79 1.29 -18.07
N PRO A 17 27.96 2.32 -18.35
CA PRO A 17 27.11 2.95 -17.34
C PRO A 17 26.14 1.98 -16.66
N GLN A 18 25.58 1.03 -17.40
CA GLN A 18 24.61 0.07 -16.86
C GLN A 18 25.26 -0.87 -15.85
N GLU A 19 26.45 -1.38 -16.18
CA GLU A 19 27.24 -2.23 -15.29
C GLU A 19 27.67 -1.47 -14.02
N LEU A 20 28.04 -0.20 -14.15
CA LEU A 20 28.36 0.66 -13.01
C LEU A 20 27.15 0.82 -12.08
N ILE A 21 25.97 1.12 -12.64
CA ILE A 21 24.74 1.26 -11.86
C ILE A 21 24.44 -0.05 -11.14
N GLU A 22 24.48 -1.19 -11.85
CA GLU A 22 24.21 -2.50 -11.28
C GLU A 22 25.14 -2.84 -10.10
N GLN A 23 26.45 -2.61 -10.25
CA GLN A 23 27.41 -2.95 -9.21
C GLN A 23 27.30 -2.03 -7.99
N ILE A 24 27.02 -0.73 -8.19
CA ILE A 24 26.75 0.20 -7.09
C ILE A 24 25.47 -0.20 -6.37
N SER A 25 24.39 -0.52 -7.09
CA SER A 25 23.12 -0.99 -6.53
C SER A 25 23.26 -2.25 -5.70
N LYS A 26 23.96 -3.25 -6.24
CA LYS A 26 24.23 -4.49 -5.52
C LYS A 26 24.99 -4.26 -4.21
N GLN A 27 25.92 -3.31 -4.17
CA GLN A 27 26.71 -3.00 -2.99
C GLN A 27 25.94 -2.20 -1.94
N VAL A 28 25.13 -1.23 -2.37
CA VAL A 28 24.21 -0.51 -1.47
C VAL A 28 23.20 -1.45 -0.82
N GLN A 29 22.63 -2.38 -1.58
CA GLN A 29 21.70 -3.38 -1.04
C GLN A 29 22.39 -4.37 -0.09
N ARG A 30 23.52 -4.94 -0.51
CA ARG A 30 24.27 -5.92 0.29
C ARG A 30 24.66 -5.40 1.68
N HIS A 31 24.93 -4.10 1.78
CA HIS A 31 25.33 -3.44 3.02
C HIS A 31 24.24 -2.55 3.63
N ASN A 32 23.00 -2.64 3.14
CA ASN A 32 21.84 -1.90 3.61
C ASN A 32 22.06 -0.37 3.72
N LEU A 33 22.69 0.21 2.70
CA LEU A 33 23.09 1.63 2.68
C LEU A 33 22.00 2.57 2.12
N GLY A 34 20.77 2.10 1.91
CA GLY A 34 19.70 2.87 1.26
C GLY A 34 19.34 4.18 1.91
N ASN A 35 19.36 4.19 3.24
CA ASN A 35 19.09 5.39 4.03
C ASN A 35 20.17 6.47 3.88
N PHE A 36 21.34 6.10 3.34
CA PHE A 36 22.46 7.01 3.10
C PHE A 36 22.64 7.33 1.63
N ILE A 37 22.38 6.36 0.74
CA ILE A 37 22.57 6.46 -0.72
C ILE A 37 21.24 6.09 -1.41
N PRO A 38 20.28 7.02 -1.46
CA PRO A 38 18.95 6.72 -2.01
C PRO A 38 18.93 6.66 -3.55
N LEU A 39 19.86 7.36 -4.23
CA LEU A 39 19.84 7.43 -5.68
C LEU A 39 21.21 7.70 -6.30
N LEU A 40 21.36 7.24 -7.54
CA LEU A 40 22.52 7.45 -8.39
C LEU A 40 22.09 8.19 -9.66
N ARG A 41 22.88 9.15 -10.12
CA ARG A 41 22.64 9.86 -11.38
C ARG A 41 23.84 9.74 -12.29
N VAL A 42 23.59 9.51 -13.57
CA VAL A 42 24.63 9.44 -14.60
C VAL A 42 24.45 10.62 -15.57
N GLU A 43 25.54 11.08 -16.16
CA GLU A 43 25.55 12.12 -17.20
C GLU A 43 24.54 11.83 -18.35
N LYS A 44 24.02 12.87 -19.01
CA LYS A 44 23.09 12.73 -20.15
C LYS A 44 23.83 12.26 -21.40
N GLY A 45 23.22 11.35 -22.15
CA GLY A 45 23.71 10.97 -23.48
C GLY A 45 25.01 10.15 -23.48
N VAL A 46 25.33 9.47 -22.37
CA VAL A 46 26.53 8.65 -22.26
C VAL A 46 26.54 7.53 -23.29
N LYS A 47 27.68 7.38 -23.97
CA LYS A 47 27.95 6.26 -24.88
C LYS A 47 28.96 5.31 -24.22
N SER A 48 28.74 4.01 -24.36
CA SER A 48 29.64 2.99 -23.82
C SER A 48 31.09 3.22 -24.26
N ARG A 49 32.05 2.98 -23.35
CA ARG A 49 33.51 3.07 -23.56
C ARG A 49 34.13 4.48 -23.58
N LYS A 50 33.34 5.55 -23.47
CA LYS A 50 33.82 6.92 -23.23
C LYS A 50 33.85 7.22 -21.72
N PRO A 51 34.73 8.13 -21.25
CA PRO A 51 34.63 8.64 -19.89
C PRO A 51 33.32 9.42 -19.72
N PHE A 52 32.67 9.27 -18.56
CA PHE A 52 31.44 9.94 -18.20
C PHE A 52 31.42 10.27 -16.71
N TYR A 53 30.57 11.22 -16.33
CA TYR A 53 30.34 11.59 -14.94
C TYR A 53 29.15 10.86 -14.33
N PHE A 54 29.27 10.56 -13.04
CA PHE A 54 28.16 10.06 -12.24
C PHE A 54 28.20 10.65 -10.84
N PHE A 55 27.03 10.73 -10.22
CA PHE A 55 26.80 11.44 -8.97
C PHE A 55 26.01 10.56 -8.01
N LEU A 56 26.58 10.27 -6.85
CA LEU A 56 25.88 9.62 -5.75
C LEU A 56 25.14 10.66 -4.94
N ALA A 57 23.83 10.48 -4.74
CA ALA A 57 23.13 11.23 -3.70
C ALA A 57 23.52 10.66 -2.35
N VAL A 58 23.95 11.54 -1.43
CA VAL A 58 24.27 11.21 -0.05
C VAL A 58 23.28 11.97 0.83
N GLU A 59 22.65 11.24 1.75
CA GLU A 59 21.82 11.79 2.81
C GLU A 59 22.59 11.74 4.13
N SER A 60 22.85 12.92 4.69
CA SER A 60 23.58 13.06 5.96
C SER A 60 23.15 14.32 6.70
N LEU A 61 23.54 14.42 7.97
CA LEU A 61 23.20 15.55 8.84
C LEU A 61 23.92 16.84 8.43
N GLN A 62 25.10 16.73 7.81
CA GLN A 62 25.88 17.86 7.32
C GLN A 62 26.29 17.62 5.86
N LYS A 63 26.06 18.63 5.01
CA LYS A 63 26.48 18.60 3.62
C LYS A 63 27.99 18.39 3.52
N GLY A 64 28.40 17.38 2.75
CA GLY A 64 29.80 17.00 2.56
C GLY A 64 30.26 15.83 3.44
N ASP A 65 29.54 15.53 4.52
CA ASP A 65 29.87 14.39 5.40
C ASP A 65 29.35 13.08 4.82
N ILE A 66 30.28 12.15 4.61
CA ILE A 66 29.97 10.81 4.10
C ILE A 66 29.90 9.86 5.30
N PRO A 67 28.77 9.15 5.48
CA PRO A 67 28.64 8.14 6.54
C PRO A 67 29.77 7.10 6.48
N THR A 68 30.27 6.71 7.65
CA THR A 68 31.43 5.79 7.78
C THR A 68 31.16 4.44 7.11
N GLU A 69 29.90 3.99 7.14
CA GLU A 69 29.40 2.78 6.49
C GLU A 69 29.59 2.86 4.97
N VAL A 70 29.25 4.00 4.36
CA VAL A 70 29.41 4.25 2.92
C VAL A 70 30.89 4.31 2.53
N GLN A 71 31.71 4.97 3.35
CA GLN A 71 33.14 5.10 3.09
C GLN A 71 33.90 3.76 3.20
N SER A 72 33.53 2.94 4.18
CA SER A 72 34.20 1.67 4.47
C SER A 72 33.75 0.50 3.58
N THR A 73 32.65 0.65 2.84
CA THR A 73 32.10 -0.41 1.96
C THR A 73 32.04 0.06 0.51
N LEU A 74 31.14 0.99 0.18
CA LEU A 74 30.81 1.41 -1.17
C LEU A 74 31.98 2.14 -1.85
N LEU A 75 32.59 3.12 -1.18
CA LEU A 75 33.66 3.94 -1.78
C LEU A 75 34.99 3.20 -1.97
N LYS A 76 35.11 1.94 -1.55
CA LYS A 76 36.26 1.08 -1.86
C LYS A 76 36.23 0.51 -3.28
N LEU A 77 35.08 0.57 -3.95
CA LEU A 77 34.95 0.07 -5.32
C LEU A 77 35.82 0.89 -6.29
N PRO A 78 36.35 0.26 -7.36
CA PRO A 78 37.26 0.92 -8.29
C PRO A 78 36.65 2.12 -9.02
N PHE A 79 35.31 2.20 -9.07
CA PHE A 79 34.54 3.28 -9.71
C PHE A 79 34.72 4.64 -9.03
N PHE A 80 35.08 4.67 -7.75
CA PHE A 80 35.15 5.89 -6.94
C PHE A 80 36.56 6.50 -6.84
N LYS A 81 37.52 6.01 -7.64
CA LYS A 81 38.92 6.46 -7.60
C LYS A 81 39.13 7.87 -8.14
N SER A 82 38.26 8.33 -9.04
CA SER A 82 38.44 9.62 -9.74
C SER A 82 37.31 10.58 -9.37
N ASN A 83 37.56 11.41 -8.36
CA ASN A 83 36.65 12.47 -7.95
C ASN A 83 36.65 13.62 -8.96
N ILE A 84 35.52 14.30 -9.13
CA ILE A 84 35.47 15.55 -9.90
C ILE A 84 36.24 16.64 -9.12
N PRO A 85 37.25 17.28 -9.74
CA PRO A 85 38.05 18.30 -9.06
C PRO A 85 37.25 19.59 -8.80
N GLY A 86 37.56 20.28 -7.69
CA GLY A 86 37.10 21.64 -7.43
C GLY A 86 35.88 21.80 -6.50
N ASN A 87 35.06 20.76 -6.30
CA ASN A 87 33.94 20.83 -5.35
C ASN A 87 33.70 19.48 -4.64
N PRO A 88 33.80 19.42 -3.29
CA PRO A 88 33.56 18.19 -2.53
C PRO A 88 32.09 17.76 -2.48
N SER A 89 31.15 18.68 -2.74
CA SER A 89 29.70 18.43 -2.62
C SER A 89 28.87 19.30 -3.54
N PHE A 90 28.07 18.69 -4.40
CA PHE A 90 27.15 19.36 -5.31
C PHE A 90 25.70 19.35 -4.77
N SER A 91 24.92 20.36 -5.13
CA SER A 91 23.47 20.39 -5.00
C SER A 91 22.80 19.82 -6.24
N TYR A 92 21.50 19.53 -6.16
CA TYR A 92 20.76 19.04 -7.32
C TYR A 92 20.76 20.05 -8.47
N GLU A 93 20.52 21.34 -8.18
CA GLU A 93 20.45 22.38 -9.21
C GLU A 93 21.77 22.56 -9.97
N GLU A 94 22.92 22.30 -9.33
CA GLU A 94 24.23 22.34 -9.96
C GLU A 94 24.44 21.19 -10.97
N ILE A 95 23.91 19.99 -10.68
CA ILE A 95 24.12 18.80 -11.53
C ILE A 95 23.00 18.56 -12.54
N LYS A 96 21.80 19.11 -12.30
CA LYS A 96 20.59 18.99 -13.13
C LYS A 96 20.80 19.22 -14.64
N PRO A 97 21.60 20.20 -15.11
CA PRO A 97 21.85 20.33 -16.54
C PRO A 97 22.61 19.13 -17.12
N MET A 98 23.49 18.50 -16.33
CA MET A 98 24.45 17.48 -16.76
C MET A 98 23.92 16.04 -16.68
N VAL A 99 22.96 15.76 -15.79
CA VAL A 99 22.57 14.37 -15.43
C VAL A 99 21.21 13.94 -15.96
N GLY A 100 21.12 12.67 -16.36
CA GLY A 100 19.90 12.02 -16.84
C GLY A 100 18.94 11.60 -15.73
N VAL A 101 18.14 10.56 -16.01
CA VAL A 101 17.16 9.99 -15.10
C VAL A 101 17.83 9.54 -13.79
N ALA A 102 17.13 9.68 -12.67
CA ALA A 102 17.62 9.11 -11.40
C ALA A 102 17.49 7.59 -11.46
N HIS A 103 18.57 6.89 -11.13
CA HIS A 103 18.54 5.46 -10.93
C HIS A 103 18.35 5.21 -9.43
N ASP A 104 17.19 4.65 -9.09
CA ASP A 104 16.97 4.15 -7.74
C ASP A 104 17.89 2.94 -7.52
N VAL A 105 18.64 3.00 -6.43
CA VAL A 105 19.67 2.02 -6.10
C VAL A 105 19.02 0.77 -5.44
N TYR A 106 17.72 0.84 -5.10
CA TYR A 106 16.91 -0.28 -4.59
C TYR A 106 16.20 -1.11 -5.66
N GLU A 107 16.13 -0.66 -6.92
CA GLU A 107 15.40 -1.39 -7.96
C GLU A 107 16.26 -2.47 -8.65
N TYR A 108 16.34 -3.66 -8.04
CA TYR A 108 16.70 -4.88 -8.78
C TYR A 108 15.99 -6.12 -8.25
N THR A 109 14.65 -6.12 -8.26
CA THR A 109 13.93 -7.37 -8.48
C THR A 109 14.06 -7.69 -9.98
N ASN A 110 14.56 -8.88 -10.32
CA ASN A 110 14.62 -9.37 -11.70
C ASN A 110 13.24 -9.31 -12.35
N ASN A 111 12.93 -8.20 -13.02
CA ASN A 111 11.79 -8.11 -13.91
C ASN A 111 12.24 -8.75 -15.22
N ILE A 112 11.55 -9.80 -15.66
CA ILE A 112 11.56 -10.20 -17.07
C ILE A 112 11.31 -8.91 -17.87
N PRO A 113 12.21 -8.49 -18.78
CA PRO A 113 12.07 -7.23 -19.48
C PRO A 113 10.83 -7.28 -20.37
N TYR A 114 9.74 -6.67 -19.90
CA TYR A 114 8.67 -6.25 -20.78
C TYR A 114 9.21 -5.11 -21.62
N GLN A 115 9.21 -5.28 -22.94
CA GLN A 115 9.45 -4.18 -23.85
C GLN A 115 8.41 -3.07 -23.53
N PRO A 116 8.85 -1.85 -23.16
CA PRO A 116 7.92 -0.75 -22.98
C PRO A 116 7.32 -0.44 -24.36
N GLN A 117 6.02 -0.74 -24.52
CA GLN A 117 5.24 -0.11 -25.56
C GLN A 117 5.26 1.41 -25.32
N PRO A 118 5.24 2.22 -26.39
CA PRO A 118 5.26 3.67 -26.27
C PRO A 118 4.20 4.13 -25.28
N VAL A 119 4.62 4.98 -24.34
CA VAL A 119 3.81 5.56 -23.27
C VAL A 119 2.58 6.21 -23.92
N GLN A 120 1.44 5.52 -23.83
CA GLN A 120 0.14 6.14 -24.04
C GLN A 120 -0.04 7.21 -22.97
N GLU A 121 -0.60 8.36 -23.35
CA GLU A 121 -0.91 9.46 -22.44
C GLU A 121 -1.47 8.91 -21.14
N LEU A 122 -0.77 9.18 -20.04
CA LEU A 122 -1.14 8.75 -18.70
C LEU A 122 -2.50 9.38 -18.37
N THR A 123 -3.57 8.63 -18.58
CA THR A 123 -4.83 8.89 -17.92
C THR A 123 -4.54 8.87 -16.41
N CYS A 124 -4.86 9.97 -15.72
CA CYS A 124 -4.64 10.13 -14.29
C CYS A 124 -5.65 9.27 -13.52
N ASP A 125 -5.50 7.95 -13.60
CA ASP A 125 -6.35 6.97 -12.93
C ASP A 125 -5.82 6.77 -11.50
N ASN A 126 -6.19 7.66 -10.59
CA ASN A 126 -5.80 7.58 -9.17
C ASN A 126 -6.38 6.29 -8.53
N PRO A 127 -5.56 5.36 -7.99
CA PRO A 127 -6.05 4.10 -7.43
C PRO A 127 -6.87 4.28 -6.14
N PHE A 128 -6.81 5.45 -5.51
CA PHE A 128 -7.58 5.77 -4.31
C PHE A 128 -9.01 6.24 -4.63
N ASP A 129 -9.30 6.54 -5.90
CA ASP A 129 -10.62 6.96 -6.36
C ASP A 129 -11.48 5.74 -6.75
N LEU A 130 -12.40 5.35 -5.86
CA LEU A 130 -13.45 4.38 -6.12
C LEU A 130 -14.73 5.11 -6.55
N ILE A 131 -15.30 4.74 -7.69
CA ILE A 131 -16.65 5.18 -8.10
C ILE A 131 -17.63 4.19 -7.49
N GLU A 132 -18.69 4.67 -6.82
CA GLU A 132 -19.79 3.81 -6.38
C GLU A 132 -20.53 3.27 -7.61
N SER A 133 -20.23 2.04 -8.01
CA SER A 133 -21.07 1.25 -8.91
C SER A 133 -22.11 0.48 -8.08
N VAL A 134 -23.37 0.62 -8.49
CA VAL A 134 -24.58 0.19 -7.77
C VAL A 134 -24.79 -1.33 -7.77
N SER A 135 -25.38 -1.81 -6.67
CA SER A 135 -26.04 -3.11 -6.45
C SER A 135 -25.23 -4.38 -6.71
N ILE A 136 -24.68 -4.92 -5.62
CA ILE A 136 -24.21 -6.30 -5.53
C ILE A 136 -25.46 -7.19 -5.48
N ASN A 137 -25.77 -7.87 -6.59
CA ASN A 137 -26.74 -8.95 -6.57
C ASN A 137 -26.10 -10.15 -5.85
N ASN A 138 -26.68 -10.52 -4.71
CA ASN A 138 -26.33 -11.73 -3.95
C ASN A 138 -26.84 -12.97 -4.72
N SER A 139 -26.19 -13.33 -5.82
CA SER A 139 -26.35 -14.65 -6.44
C SER A 139 -25.16 -15.56 -6.08
N PHE A 140 -25.44 -16.85 -6.11
CA PHE A 140 -24.58 -17.98 -5.73
C PHE A 140 -23.07 -17.75 -5.90
N ILE A 141 -22.28 -18.16 -4.89
CA ILE A 141 -20.81 -18.17 -4.95
C ILE A 141 -20.39 -19.02 -6.16
N ASP A 142 -19.95 -18.37 -7.22
CA ASP A 142 -19.33 -19.06 -8.35
C ASP A 142 -17.92 -19.47 -7.94
N ILE A 143 -17.72 -20.78 -7.76
CA ILE A 143 -16.43 -21.38 -7.40
C ILE A 143 -15.34 -20.97 -8.41
N ASP A 144 -15.71 -20.73 -9.68
CA ASP A 144 -14.78 -20.28 -10.70
C ASP A 144 -14.24 -18.86 -10.43
N ILE A 145 -15.06 -18.00 -9.81
CA ILE A 145 -14.67 -16.62 -9.46
C ILE A 145 -13.59 -16.64 -8.36
N SER A 146 -13.80 -17.37 -7.27
CA SER A 146 -12.84 -17.49 -6.16
C SER A 146 -11.47 -17.98 -6.64
N ARG A 147 -11.46 -18.95 -7.57
CA ARG A 147 -10.24 -19.51 -8.18
C ARG A 147 -9.43 -18.46 -8.94
N ARG A 148 -10.07 -17.53 -9.65
CA ARG A 148 -9.37 -16.45 -10.37
C ARG A 148 -8.61 -15.53 -9.40
N TYR A 149 -9.20 -15.25 -8.24
CA TYR A 149 -8.52 -14.45 -7.21
C TYR A 149 -7.37 -15.19 -6.54
N GLU A 150 -7.51 -16.50 -6.30
CA GLU A 150 -6.41 -17.31 -5.82
C GLU A 150 -5.24 -17.34 -6.83
N GLN A 151 -5.54 -17.46 -8.13
CA GLN A 151 -4.54 -17.35 -9.21
C GLN A 151 -3.87 -15.97 -9.23
N LEU A 152 -4.64 -14.89 -9.05
CA LEU A 152 -4.11 -13.54 -8.93
C LEU A 152 -3.14 -13.45 -7.75
N LEU A 153 -3.54 -13.92 -6.56
CA LEU A 153 -2.70 -13.87 -5.37
C LEU A 153 -1.42 -14.72 -5.53
N SER A 154 -1.51 -15.89 -6.16
CA SER A 154 -0.36 -16.73 -6.49
C SER A 154 0.62 -16.00 -7.42
N TRP A 155 0.10 -15.33 -8.46
CA TRP A 155 0.91 -14.51 -9.37
C TRP A 155 1.58 -13.33 -8.66
N LEU A 156 0.82 -12.59 -7.83
CA LEU A 156 1.36 -11.49 -7.03
C LEU A 156 2.44 -11.96 -6.06
N SER A 157 2.25 -13.14 -5.46
CA SER A 157 3.20 -13.75 -4.52
C SER A 157 4.50 -14.17 -5.21
N ALA A 158 4.41 -14.68 -6.45
CA ALA A 158 5.58 -15.05 -7.25
C ALA A 158 6.37 -13.81 -7.71
N LEU A 159 5.68 -12.72 -8.04
CA LEU A 159 6.32 -11.50 -8.53
C LEU A 159 6.83 -10.59 -7.41
N GLY A 160 6.18 -10.58 -6.24
CA GLY A 160 6.61 -9.86 -5.04
C GLY A 160 6.31 -8.35 -5.04
N SER A 161 6.45 -7.68 -6.17
CA SER A 161 6.10 -6.26 -6.33
C SER A 161 5.88 -5.87 -7.79
N GLY A 162 5.25 -4.73 -8.06
CA GLY A 162 5.03 -4.25 -9.42
C GLY A 162 4.37 -2.88 -9.48
N THR A 163 3.98 -2.45 -10.68
CA THR A 163 3.26 -1.18 -10.87
C THR A 163 1.74 -1.39 -10.88
N TRP A 164 0.99 -0.29 -10.73
CA TRP A 164 -0.45 -0.31 -10.91
C TRP A 164 -0.88 -0.88 -12.28
N GLU A 165 -0.15 -0.56 -13.34
CA GLU A 165 -0.40 -1.09 -14.68
C GLU A 165 -0.18 -2.60 -14.76
N SER A 166 0.85 -3.14 -14.08
CA SER A 166 1.07 -4.59 -14.05
C SER A 166 -0.06 -5.30 -13.31
N PHE A 167 -0.57 -4.70 -12.22
CA PHE A 167 -1.74 -5.20 -11.49
C PHE A 167 -3.00 -5.20 -12.37
N LYS A 168 -3.28 -4.09 -13.07
CA LYS A 168 -4.42 -3.98 -14.01
C LYS A 168 -4.33 -5.03 -15.12
N LYS A 169 -3.14 -5.23 -15.70
CA LYS A 169 -2.92 -6.25 -16.75
C LYS A 169 -3.15 -7.67 -16.21
N ALA A 170 -2.72 -7.97 -15.00
CA ALA A 170 -2.97 -9.27 -14.37
C ALA A 170 -4.47 -9.51 -14.13
N CYS A 171 -5.19 -8.50 -13.63
CA CYS A 171 -6.65 -8.57 -13.46
C CYS A 171 -7.34 -8.81 -14.82
N ALA A 172 -6.96 -8.05 -15.86
CA ALA A 172 -7.52 -8.22 -17.20
C ALA A 172 -7.25 -9.62 -17.78
N ALA A 173 -6.04 -10.16 -17.61
CA ALA A 173 -5.68 -11.51 -18.07
C ALA A 173 -6.52 -12.60 -17.38
N LEU A 174 -6.88 -12.39 -16.11
CA LEU A 174 -7.72 -13.28 -15.31
C LEU A 174 -9.22 -12.98 -15.44
N LYS A 175 -9.61 -12.03 -16.29
CA LYS A 175 -11.01 -11.56 -16.44
C LYS A 175 -11.63 -11.14 -15.11
N ILE A 176 -10.84 -10.42 -14.32
CA ILE A 176 -11.25 -9.80 -13.06
C ILE A 176 -11.58 -8.34 -13.35
N GLU A 177 -12.82 -7.97 -13.10
CA GLU A 177 -13.33 -6.61 -13.25
C GLU A 177 -13.00 -5.76 -12.02
N GLU A 178 -13.10 -4.43 -12.14
CA GLU A 178 -12.90 -3.47 -11.04
C GLU A 178 -11.58 -3.65 -10.25
N PRO A 179 -10.39 -3.56 -10.89
CA PRO A 179 -9.10 -3.85 -10.24
C PRO A 179 -8.86 -3.00 -8.97
N LYS A 180 -9.39 -1.77 -8.89
CA LYS A 180 -9.25 -0.92 -7.70
C LYS A 180 -9.94 -1.54 -6.48
N ARG A 181 -11.12 -2.14 -6.69
CA ARG A 181 -11.90 -2.81 -5.65
C ARG A 181 -11.20 -4.07 -5.16
N ILE A 182 -10.60 -4.82 -6.08
CA ILE A 182 -9.82 -6.02 -5.76
C ILE A 182 -8.56 -5.67 -4.99
N LEU A 183 -7.86 -4.61 -5.42
CA LEU A 183 -6.71 -4.10 -4.73
C LEU A 183 -7.05 -3.79 -3.26
N ARG A 184 -8.13 -3.04 -3.04
CA ARG A 184 -8.61 -2.70 -1.70
C ARG A 184 -8.91 -3.93 -0.85
N ARG A 185 -9.56 -4.96 -1.42
CA ARG A 185 -9.84 -6.22 -0.70
C ARG A 185 -8.58 -6.95 -0.29
N LEU A 186 -7.60 -7.03 -1.19
CA LEU A 186 -6.31 -7.66 -0.88
C LEU A 186 -5.55 -6.90 0.21
N ARG A 187 -5.65 -5.56 0.26
CA ARG A 187 -5.09 -4.73 1.35
C ARG A 187 -5.79 -5.00 2.68
N LEU A 188 -7.12 -5.02 2.69
CA LEU A 188 -7.92 -5.36 3.87
C LEU A 188 -7.56 -6.74 4.44
N LEU A 189 -7.36 -7.73 3.57
CA LEU A 189 -6.97 -9.09 3.94
C LEU A 189 -5.48 -9.23 4.30
N GLY A 190 -4.71 -8.13 4.22
CA GLY A 190 -3.29 -8.12 4.56
C GLY A 190 -2.39 -8.88 3.59
N HIS A 191 -2.78 -8.99 2.32
CA HIS A 191 -1.97 -9.65 1.29
C HIS A 191 -1.04 -8.71 0.55
N ILE A 192 -1.42 -7.44 0.36
CA ILE A 192 -0.70 -6.49 -0.48
C ILE A 192 -0.69 -5.11 0.17
N GLU A 193 0.34 -4.32 -0.13
CA GLU A 193 0.44 -2.89 0.17
C GLU A 193 0.64 -2.09 -1.11
N PHE A 194 0.35 -0.79 -1.05
CA PHE A 194 0.62 0.16 -2.13
C PHE A 194 1.51 1.29 -1.64
N SER A 195 2.32 1.82 -2.56
CA SER A 195 3.07 3.05 -2.32
C SER A 195 2.14 4.23 -2.09
N LEU A 196 2.62 5.22 -1.33
CA LEU A 196 1.86 6.43 -0.99
C LEU A 196 1.41 7.24 -2.22
N ASP A 197 2.13 7.11 -3.33
CA ASP A 197 1.80 7.76 -4.60
C ASP A 197 0.82 6.96 -5.46
N GLY A 198 0.46 5.74 -5.06
CA GLY A 198 -0.49 4.94 -5.83
C GLY A 198 0.09 4.33 -7.11
N TYR A 199 1.42 4.30 -7.30
CA TYR A 199 2.01 3.75 -8.53
C TYR A 199 2.54 2.32 -8.41
N ARG A 200 2.84 1.86 -7.20
CA ARG A 200 3.49 0.56 -6.98
C ARG A 200 2.79 -0.25 -5.92
N TRP A 201 2.74 -1.55 -6.14
CA TRP A 201 2.30 -2.52 -5.14
C TRP A 201 3.45 -3.41 -4.69
N SER A 202 3.32 -3.95 -3.48
CA SER A 202 4.21 -5.00 -2.97
C SER A 202 3.39 -6.01 -2.18
N ILE A 203 3.71 -7.30 -2.36
CA ILE A 203 3.11 -8.37 -1.56
C ILE A 203 3.61 -8.26 -0.11
N ALA A 204 2.70 -8.43 0.85
CA ALA A 204 3.09 -8.50 2.25
C ALA A 204 3.81 -9.84 2.54
N PRO A 205 4.74 -9.87 3.52
CA PRO A 205 5.40 -11.10 3.94
C PRO A 205 4.39 -12.10 4.50
N ILE A 206 4.74 -13.40 4.46
CA ILE A 206 3.88 -14.46 4.97
C ILE A 206 3.69 -14.25 6.48
N ALA A 207 2.45 -14.09 6.91
CA ALA A 207 2.14 -13.84 8.30
C ALA A 207 1.04 -14.79 8.80
N ILE A 208 1.27 -15.42 9.96
CA ILE A 208 0.24 -16.11 10.73
C ILE A 208 -0.33 -15.09 11.71
N VAL A 209 -1.61 -14.78 11.57
CA VAL A 209 -2.34 -13.82 12.40
C VAL A 209 -3.28 -14.58 13.30
N LYS A 210 -3.19 -14.37 14.62
CA LYS A 210 -4.08 -14.97 15.60
C LYS A 210 -5.43 -14.26 15.56
N ILE A 211 -6.50 -15.04 15.50
CA ILE A 211 -7.87 -14.54 15.60
C ILE A 211 -8.52 -15.07 16.88
N THR A 212 -9.55 -14.39 17.34
CA THR A 212 -10.31 -14.87 18.50
C THR A 212 -11.12 -16.09 18.10
N SER A 213 -11.13 -17.12 18.95
CA SER A 213 -11.96 -18.30 18.77
C SER A 213 -12.79 -18.53 20.03
N GLU A 214 -14.02 -18.99 19.85
CA GLU A 214 -14.90 -19.45 20.93
C GLU A 214 -14.68 -20.93 21.27
N SER A 215 -13.88 -21.62 20.44
CA SER A 215 -13.54 -23.01 20.64
C SER A 215 -12.37 -23.19 21.62
N ASN A 216 -12.16 -24.42 22.09
CA ASN A 216 -10.97 -24.78 22.86
C ASN A 216 -9.69 -24.76 22.00
N PHE A 217 -9.81 -24.57 20.68
CA PHE A 217 -8.71 -24.52 19.73
C PHE A 217 -8.22 -23.08 19.55
N GLN A 218 -6.93 -22.92 19.29
CA GLN A 218 -6.43 -21.65 18.82
C GLN A 218 -6.62 -21.55 17.31
N GLU A 219 -7.13 -20.41 16.86
CA GLU A 219 -7.37 -20.15 15.45
C GLU A 219 -6.46 -19.04 14.93
N PHE A 220 -5.96 -19.28 13.72
CA PHE A 220 -5.11 -18.34 13.02
C PHE A 220 -5.55 -18.23 11.56
N ILE A 221 -5.15 -17.15 10.91
CA ILE A 221 -5.34 -16.94 9.47
C ILE A 221 -3.98 -16.69 8.82
N LEU A 222 -3.85 -17.10 7.56
CA LEU A 222 -2.67 -16.81 6.74
C LEU A 222 -2.85 -15.53 5.92
N CYS A 223 -2.02 -14.54 6.20
CA CYS A 223 -1.91 -13.27 5.47
C CYS A 223 -0.62 -13.21 4.64
N GLY A 224 -0.54 -12.20 3.77
CA GLY A 224 0.64 -11.99 2.92
C GLY A 224 0.73 -12.91 1.71
N SER A 225 1.97 -13.14 1.28
CA SER A 225 2.28 -13.99 0.13
C SER A 225 1.87 -15.44 0.38
N ARG A 226 1.48 -16.13 -0.69
CA ARG A 226 1.06 -17.53 -0.65
C ARG A 226 1.67 -18.32 -1.79
N SER A 227 2.02 -19.57 -1.51
CA SER A 227 2.46 -20.52 -2.52
C SER A 227 1.82 -21.89 -2.27
N ILE A 228 1.68 -22.69 -3.32
CA ILE A 228 1.15 -24.06 -3.21
C ILE A 228 2.01 -24.89 -2.24
N ASN A 229 3.34 -24.78 -2.32
CA ASN A 229 4.26 -25.50 -1.44
C ASN A 229 4.05 -25.14 0.04
N LEU A 230 3.86 -23.86 0.35
CA LEU A 230 3.54 -23.41 1.71
C LEU A 230 2.23 -24.04 2.22
N LEU A 231 1.17 -23.99 1.41
CA LEU A 231 -0.13 -24.53 1.80
C LEU A 231 -0.08 -26.05 2.02
N GLU A 232 0.62 -26.79 1.17
CA GLU A 232 0.77 -28.25 1.33
C GLU A 232 1.54 -28.61 2.61
N LYS A 233 2.61 -27.87 2.95
CA LYS A 233 3.33 -28.08 4.21
C LYS A 233 2.46 -27.74 5.42
N LEU A 234 1.68 -26.67 5.35
CA LEU A 234 0.73 -26.32 6.41
C LEU A 234 -0.33 -27.42 6.61
N LYS A 235 -0.87 -27.99 5.52
CA LYS A 235 -1.85 -29.10 5.58
C LYS A 235 -1.28 -30.36 6.25
N GLN A 236 0.01 -30.61 6.10
CA GLN A 236 0.67 -31.79 6.70
C GLN A 236 0.85 -31.67 8.21
N GLN A 237 0.90 -30.43 8.74
CA GLN A 237 1.26 -30.17 10.13
C GLN A 237 0.10 -29.59 10.97
N THR A 238 -0.96 -29.12 10.32
CA THR A 238 -2.10 -28.45 10.96
C THR A 238 -3.41 -28.79 10.27
N THR A 239 -4.52 -28.53 10.96
CA THR A 239 -5.85 -28.56 10.36
C THR A 239 -6.08 -27.26 9.61
N LEU A 240 -6.11 -27.33 8.28
CA LEU A 240 -6.41 -26.18 7.42
C LEU A 240 -7.85 -26.22 6.92
N GLU A 241 -8.51 -25.07 7.02
CA GLU A 241 -9.81 -24.82 6.41
C GLU A 241 -9.68 -23.67 5.39
N LEU A 242 -10.26 -23.85 4.20
CA LEU A 242 -10.36 -22.81 3.18
C LEU A 242 -11.76 -22.23 3.20
N ILE A 243 -11.88 -21.00 3.69
CA ILE A 243 -13.16 -20.29 3.81
C ILE A 243 -13.25 -19.30 2.67
N ASN A 244 -14.23 -19.47 1.78
CA ASN A 244 -14.47 -18.52 0.70
C ASN A 244 -14.92 -17.17 1.28
N GLN A 245 -14.41 -16.10 0.68
CA GLN A 245 -14.87 -14.74 0.98
C GLN A 245 -16.34 -14.60 0.56
N PRO A 246 -17.13 -13.69 1.17
CA PRO A 246 -18.49 -13.42 0.74
C PRO A 246 -18.53 -13.16 -0.76
N ILE A 247 -19.45 -13.83 -1.48
CA ILE A 247 -19.63 -13.69 -2.95
C ILE A 247 -18.40 -14.15 -3.78
N GLY A 248 -17.37 -14.74 -3.15
CA GLY A 248 -16.18 -15.28 -3.84
C GLY A 248 -15.25 -14.22 -4.42
N GLU A 249 -15.38 -12.96 -4.00
CA GLU A 249 -14.82 -11.79 -4.68
C GLU A 249 -13.38 -11.40 -4.27
N ALA A 250 -12.67 -12.34 -3.64
CA ALA A 250 -11.29 -12.28 -3.18
C ALA A 250 -10.77 -13.70 -2.87
N PRO A 251 -9.46 -13.91 -2.69
CA PRO A 251 -8.90 -15.23 -2.39
C PRO A 251 -9.48 -15.80 -1.09
N PRO A 252 -9.69 -17.12 -0.98
CA PRO A 252 -10.16 -17.75 0.24
C PRO A 252 -9.29 -17.38 1.45
N CYS A 253 -9.92 -17.23 2.62
CA CYS A 253 -9.20 -17.21 3.89
C CYS A 253 -8.66 -18.60 4.17
N VAL A 254 -7.36 -18.71 4.44
CA VAL A 254 -6.74 -19.95 4.92
C VAL A 254 -6.76 -19.87 6.44
N ARG A 255 -7.67 -20.61 7.07
CA ARG A 255 -7.78 -20.73 8.51
C ARG A 255 -6.97 -21.94 8.98
N ILE A 256 -6.19 -21.73 10.03
CA ILE A 256 -5.33 -22.72 10.66
C ILE A 256 -5.88 -22.96 12.06
N GLN A 257 -6.26 -24.19 12.36
CA GLN A 257 -6.66 -24.62 13.70
C GLN A 257 -5.51 -25.37 14.37
N ALA A 258 -5.24 -25.00 15.63
CA ALA A 258 -4.19 -25.60 16.44
C ALA A 258 -4.74 -26.07 17.80
N ASP A 259 -4.57 -27.36 18.06
CA ASP A 259 -5.08 -28.06 19.25
C ASP A 259 -4.21 -27.83 20.50
N ASN A 260 -3.04 -27.20 20.35
CA ASN A 260 -2.11 -26.96 21.44
C ASN A 260 -1.35 -25.63 21.21
N LEU A 261 -1.17 -24.87 22.29
CA LEU A 261 -0.47 -23.58 22.36
C LEU A 261 0.94 -23.61 21.75
N ASN A 262 1.63 -24.75 21.82
CA ASN A 262 3.00 -24.88 21.33
C ASN A 262 3.12 -25.21 19.83
N ILE A 263 2.01 -25.49 19.14
CA ILE A 263 2.05 -25.88 17.72
C ILE A 263 2.53 -24.72 16.85
N ILE A 264 2.02 -23.50 17.06
CA ILE A 264 2.36 -22.38 16.18
C ILE A 264 3.82 -21.92 16.30
N PRO A 265 4.41 -21.73 17.49
CA PRO A 265 5.83 -21.42 17.59
C PRO A 265 6.71 -22.46 16.89
N ASN A 266 6.42 -23.75 17.08
CA ASN A 266 7.15 -24.84 16.44
C ASN A 266 6.95 -24.87 14.92
N LEU A 267 5.72 -24.66 14.45
CA LEU A 267 5.36 -24.56 13.04
C LEU A 267 6.12 -23.42 12.37
N VAL A 268 6.13 -22.25 13.00
CA VAL A 268 6.83 -21.07 12.50
C VAL A 268 8.34 -21.34 12.46
N GLU A 269 8.93 -21.92 13.50
CA GLU A 269 10.36 -22.28 13.52
C GLU A 269 10.72 -23.26 12.40
N GLN A 270 9.90 -24.28 12.16
CA GLN A 270 10.13 -25.26 11.11
C GLN A 270 9.99 -24.64 9.71
N LEU A 271 8.92 -23.89 9.47
CA LEU A 271 8.66 -23.23 8.19
C LEU A 271 9.66 -22.10 7.90
N SER A 272 10.21 -21.45 8.94
CA SER A 272 11.21 -20.38 8.80
C SER A 272 12.49 -20.80 8.10
N LYS A 273 12.76 -22.12 8.02
CA LYS A 273 13.91 -22.67 7.28
C LYS A 273 13.77 -22.52 5.76
N GLU A 274 12.54 -22.44 5.26
CA GLU A 274 12.23 -22.42 3.83
C GLU A 274 11.43 -21.17 3.41
N PHE A 275 10.68 -20.59 4.33
CA PHE A 275 9.80 -19.45 4.10
C PHE A 275 10.10 -18.34 5.08
N SER A 276 10.09 -17.08 4.64
CA SER A 276 10.10 -15.93 5.54
C SER A 276 8.70 -15.74 6.13
N ILE A 277 8.38 -16.52 7.17
CA ILE A 277 7.09 -16.52 7.86
C ILE A 277 7.21 -15.86 9.23
N ILE A 278 6.26 -15.00 9.56
CA ILE A 278 6.19 -14.34 10.86
C ILE A 278 4.94 -14.75 11.62
N ASN A 279 5.05 -14.91 12.94
CA ASN A 279 3.90 -14.92 13.82
C ASN A 279 3.57 -13.47 14.19
N ALA A 280 2.48 -12.95 13.64
CA ALA A 280 2.07 -11.56 13.83
C ALA A 280 1.19 -11.34 15.08
N GLY A 281 0.78 -12.41 15.76
CA GLY A 281 -0.08 -12.33 16.95
C GLY A 281 -1.48 -11.78 16.64
N GLU A 282 -2.11 -11.14 17.62
CA GLU A 282 -3.47 -10.56 17.50
C GLU A 282 -3.43 -9.20 16.79
N VAL A 283 -3.18 -9.22 15.48
CA VAL A 283 -2.95 -8.00 14.67
C VAL A 283 -4.13 -7.03 14.71
N SER A 284 -5.38 -7.51 14.76
CA SER A 284 -6.56 -6.64 14.85
C SER A 284 -6.51 -5.74 16.09
N LYS A 285 -6.17 -6.30 17.26
CA LYS A 285 -6.00 -5.54 18.51
C LYS A 285 -4.75 -4.67 18.50
N LEU A 286 -3.65 -5.17 17.92
CA LEU A 286 -2.43 -4.37 17.78
C LEU A 286 -2.71 -3.12 16.92
N LEU A 287 -3.35 -3.28 15.76
CA LEU A 287 -3.79 -2.17 14.92
C LEU A 287 -4.69 -1.22 15.71
N ALA A 288 -5.73 -1.74 16.36
CA ALA A 288 -6.62 -0.91 17.15
C ALA A 288 -5.90 -0.16 18.28
N SER A 289 -4.78 -0.65 18.81
CA SER A 289 -4.00 0.12 19.81
C SER A 289 -3.13 1.22 19.18
N ILE A 290 -2.50 0.96 18.03
CA ILE A 290 -1.52 1.88 17.41
C ILE A 290 -2.15 2.89 16.45
N LEU A 291 -3.35 2.61 15.95
CA LEU A 291 -3.99 3.49 14.99
C LEU A 291 -4.24 4.88 15.60
N PRO A 292 -4.03 5.95 14.84
CA PRO A 292 -4.30 7.30 15.32
C PRO A 292 -5.80 7.52 15.59
N GLU A 293 -6.12 8.47 16.44
CA GLU A 293 -7.46 9.09 16.50
C GLU A 293 -7.77 9.80 15.16
N LEU A 294 -9.05 9.99 14.84
CA LEU A 294 -9.51 10.54 13.56
C LEU A 294 -8.84 11.88 13.20
N THR A 295 -8.71 12.79 14.17
CA THR A 295 -8.06 14.09 13.97
C THR A 295 -6.59 13.92 13.59
N THR A 296 -5.87 13.04 14.29
CA THR A 296 -4.45 12.74 14.02
C THR A 296 -4.27 12.01 12.69
N TRP A 297 -5.19 11.11 12.34
CA TRP A 297 -5.21 10.44 11.05
C TRP A 297 -5.40 11.44 9.91
N LYS A 298 -6.37 12.36 10.02
CA LYS A 298 -6.60 13.42 9.04
C LYS A 298 -5.34 14.26 8.80
N GLN A 299 -4.62 14.62 9.88
CA GLN A 299 -3.36 15.36 9.79
C GLN A 299 -2.23 14.58 9.11
N SER A 300 -2.30 13.25 9.10
CA SER A 300 -1.33 12.40 8.40
C SER A 300 -1.59 12.28 6.89
N LEU A 301 -2.75 12.74 6.40
CA LEU A 301 -3.10 12.69 4.98
C LEU A 301 -2.16 13.57 4.16
N ARG A 302 -1.85 13.11 2.94
CA ARG A 302 -0.94 13.80 2.04
C ARG A 302 -1.59 15.10 1.55
N ASN A 303 -0.92 16.23 1.77
CA ASN A 303 -1.35 17.50 1.21
C ASN A 303 -0.85 17.66 -0.24
N LEU A 304 -1.78 17.71 -1.20
CA LEU A 304 -1.53 17.88 -2.61
C LEU A 304 -1.34 19.36 -2.95
N GLN A 305 -0.12 19.72 -3.33
CA GLN A 305 0.26 21.10 -3.65
C GLN A 305 0.07 21.40 -5.14
N GLY A 306 -0.06 22.70 -5.48
CA GLY A 306 -0.06 23.16 -6.87
C GLY A 306 -1.39 23.03 -7.61
N ILE A 307 -2.49 22.72 -6.91
CA ILE A 307 -3.83 22.78 -7.49
C ILE A 307 -4.22 24.25 -7.67
N VAL A 308 -4.58 24.63 -8.90
CA VAL A 308 -5.13 25.94 -9.24
C VAL A 308 -6.63 25.77 -9.51
N PRO A 309 -7.52 26.08 -8.55
CA PRO A 309 -8.93 25.71 -8.65
C PRO A 309 -9.66 26.21 -9.90
N SER A 310 -9.27 27.37 -10.43
CA SER A 310 -9.88 27.97 -11.62
C SER A 310 -9.62 27.21 -12.93
N LEU A 311 -8.74 26.20 -12.94
CA LEU A 311 -8.45 25.38 -14.11
C LEU A 311 -9.30 24.10 -14.19
N TYR A 312 -10.16 23.87 -13.21
CA TYR A 312 -10.91 22.63 -13.05
C TYR A 312 -12.39 22.90 -12.80
N GLU A 313 -13.20 21.90 -13.11
CA GLU A 313 -14.59 21.82 -12.69
C GLU A 313 -14.67 21.04 -11.38
N TRP A 314 -15.62 21.41 -10.52
CA TRP A 314 -15.69 20.91 -9.16
C TRP A 314 -17.08 20.39 -8.82
N GLU A 315 -17.11 19.30 -8.06
CA GLU A 315 -18.30 18.85 -7.35
C GLU A 315 -17.99 18.73 -5.86
N LEU A 316 -18.91 19.17 -5.01
CA LEU A 316 -18.84 19.03 -3.55
C LEU A 316 -19.76 17.88 -3.11
N PHE A 317 -19.29 17.04 -2.20
CA PHE A 317 -20.12 16.04 -1.56
C PHE A 317 -21.05 16.68 -0.51
N ASP A 318 -22.36 16.54 -0.67
CA ASP A 318 -23.36 17.16 0.20
C ASP A 318 -23.78 16.28 1.40
N GLY A 319 -23.18 15.09 1.53
CA GLY A 319 -23.55 14.05 2.50
C GLY A 319 -24.23 12.84 1.87
N ASN A 320 -24.80 12.99 0.68
CA ASN A 320 -25.43 11.92 -0.08
C ASN A 320 -24.78 11.75 -1.46
N ASP A 321 -24.63 12.84 -2.22
CA ASP A 321 -24.11 12.82 -3.59
C ASP A 321 -23.16 14.00 -3.86
N PHE A 322 -22.53 13.99 -5.03
CA PHE A 322 -21.69 15.06 -5.53
C PHE A 322 -22.52 16.07 -6.33
N ILE A 323 -22.52 17.32 -5.88
CA ILE A 323 -23.21 18.43 -6.53
C ILE A 323 -22.22 19.40 -7.16
N SER A 324 -22.49 19.85 -8.38
CA SER A 324 -21.64 20.83 -9.07
C SER A 324 -21.50 22.11 -8.25
N CYS A 325 -20.27 22.60 -8.12
CA CYS A 325 -19.97 23.84 -7.43
C CYS A 325 -18.98 24.69 -8.23
N ALA A 326 -19.07 26.02 -8.10
CA ALA A 326 -18.25 26.93 -8.88
C ALA A 326 -16.77 26.89 -8.47
N LEU A 327 -16.49 26.99 -7.17
CA LEU A 327 -15.15 26.93 -6.61
C LEU A 327 -15.18 26.32 -5.20
N PRO A 328 -14.16 25.54 -4.83
CA PRO A 328 -14.00 25.02 -3.48
C PRO A 328 -13.67 26.16 -2.51
N ARG A 329 -14.54 26.37 -1.53
CA ARG A 329 -14.40 27.44 -0.51
C ARG A 329 -14.67 26.95 0.91
N GLU A 330 -15.39 25.85 1.03
CA GLU A 330 -15.85 25.30 2.30
C GLU A 330 -15.13 23.99 2.57
N THR A 331 -14.98 23.64 3.85
CA THR A 331 -14.36 22.37 4.21
C THR A 331 -15.25 21.22 3.74
N GLY A 332 -14.67 20.20 3.12
CA GLY A 332 -15.47 19.10 2.58
C GLY A 332 -14.74 18.23 1.56
N MET A 333 -15.43 17.20 1.08
CA MET A 333 -14.93 16.29 0.06
C MET A 333 -15.33 16.76 -1.33
N TYR A 334 -14.36 16.90 -2.22
CA TYR A 334 -14.54 17.42 -3.57
C TYR A 334 -14.06 16.41 -4.62
N ARG A 335 -14.73 16.40 -5.77
CA ARG A 335 -14.22 15.80 -7.01
C ARG A 335 -13.73 16.90 -7.94
N MET A 336 -12.56 16.67 -8.53
CA MET A 336 -11.91 17.58 -9.47
C MET A 336 -11.93 16.98 -10.87
N TYR A 337 -12.51 17.70 -11.82
CA TYR A 337 -12.63 17.28 -13.21
C TYR A 337 -11.80 18.15 -14.15
N ASN A 338 -11.31 17.53 -15.21
CA ASN A 338 -10.84 18.24 -16.39
C ASN A 338 -11.48 17.58 -17.61
N THR A 339 -12.60 18.16 -18.04
CA THR A 339 -13.42 17.68 -19.16
C THR A 339 -12.66 17.61 -20.49
N LYS A 340 -11.49 18.26 -20.60
CA LYS A 340 -10.61 18.14 -21.77
C LYS A 340 -9.75 16.88 -21.76
N ILE A 341 -9.55 16.27 -20.58
CA ILE A 341 -8.69 15.10 -20.38
C ILE A 341 -9.52 13.83 -20.16
N SER A 342 -10.58 13.92 -19.36
CA SER A 342 -11.40 12.77 -18.99
C SER A 342 -12.79 13.18 -18.56
N ASP A 343 -13.77 12.33 -18.88
CA ASP A 343 -15.13 12.38 -18.33
C ASP A 343 -15.21 11.86 -16.89
N ARG A 344 -14.08 11.37 -16.33
CA ARG A 344 -13.97 10.90 -14.95
C ARG A 344 -13.28 11.94 -14.07
N PRO A 345 -13.57 11.96 -12.76
CA PRO A 345 -12.84 12.81 -11.84
C PRO A 345 -11.36 12.43 -11.86
N LEU A 346 -10.49 13.43 -11.98
CA LEU A 346 -9.04 13.25 -11.91
C LEU A 346 -8.60 12.89 -10.49
N TYR A 347 -9.25 13.52 -9.50
CA TYR A 347 -9.00 13.32 -8.09
C TYR A 347 -10.29 13.47 -7.28
N THR A 348 -10.41 12.68 -6.22
CA THR A 348 -11.26 12.98 -5.08
C THR A 348 -10.39 13.40 -3.90
N LEU A 349 -10.65 14.57 -3.31
CA LEU A 349 -9.82 15.20 -2.29
C LEU A 349 -10.70 15.73 -1.15
N PHE A 350 -10.12 15.93 0.02
CA PHE A 350 -10.76 16.66 1.11
C PHE A 350 -10.10 18.02 1.27
N TYR A 351 -10.88 19.10 1.16
CA TYR A 351 -10.41 20.46 1.35
C TYR A 351 -10.63 20.90 2.78
N GLU A 352 -9.60 21.46 3.42
CA GLU A 352 -9.71 22.07 4.75
C GLU A 352 -8.63 23.14 4.91
N ASN A 353 -9.02 24.34 5.37
CA ASN A 353 -8.09 25.43 5.70
C ASN A 353 -7.05 25.72 4.59
N GLY A 354 -7.47 25.69 3.33
CA GLY A 354 -6.58 25.95 2.18
C GLY A 354 -5.68 24.77 1.77
N CYS A 355 -5.81 23.61 2.41
CA CYS A 355 -5.06 22.41 2.08
C CYS A 355 -5.93 21.39 1.34
N TRP A 356 -5.30 20.63 0.44
CA TRP A 356 -5.95 19.57 -0.34
C TRP A 356 -5.44 18.21 0.15
N LEU A 357 -6.24 17.52 0.95
CA LEU A 357 -5.86 16.25 1.54
C LEU A 357 -6.25 15.10 0.61
N GLN A 358 -5.27 14.25 0.30
CA GLN A 358 -5.45 13.01 -0.46
C GLN A 358 -5.52 11.83 0.51
N GLY A 359 -6.48 10.94 0.29
CA GLY A 359 -6.70 9.73 1.09
C GLY A 359 -7.54 8.70 0.35
N ASP A 360 -7.88 7.59 1.01
CA ASP A 360 -8.81 6.61 0.45
C ASP A 360 -10.22 7.17 0.39
N TRP A 361 -10.97 6.82 -0.66
CA TRP A 361 -12.31 7.36 -0.90
C TRP A 361 -13.25 7.25 0.31
N TYR A 362 -13.26 6.10 1.00
CA TYR A 362 -14.13 5.89 2.16
C TYR A 362 -13.69 6.75 3.35
N GLY A 363 -12.39 6.89 3.56
CA GLY A 363 -11.85 7.79 4.56
C GLY A 363 -12.19 9.26 4.31
N LEU A 364 -12.04 9.74 3.07
CA LEU A 364 -12.41 11.12 2.72
C LEU A 364 -13.91 11.37 2.87
N ARG A 365 -14.75 10.38 2.50
CA ARG A 365 -16.19 10.45 2.72
C ARG A 365 -16.53 10.47 4.20
N PHE A 366 -15.90 9.61 5.00
CA PHE A 366 -16.10 9.56 6.45
C PHE A 366 -15.81 10.92 7.10
N LEU A 367 -14.73 11.60 6.68
CA LEU A 367 -14.43 12.96 7.12
C LEU A 367 -15.52 13.96 6.73
N ALA A 368 -16.06 13.87 5.51
CA ALA A 368 -17.12 14.76 5.06
C ALA A 368 -18.43 14.55 5.84
N LEU A 369 -18.82 13.31 6.11
CA LEU A 369 -20.00 13.00 6.92
C LEU A 369 -19.87 13.59 8.33
N GLN A 370 -18.70 13.38 8.98
CA GLN A 370 -18.40 13.95 10.29
C GLN A 370 -18.39 15.48 10.29
N HIS A 371 -17.82 16.10 9.25
CA HIS A 371 -17.82 17.56 9.09
C HIS A 371 -19.25 18.12 8.95
N ASN A 372 -20.12 17.42 8.22
CA ASN A 372 -21.52 17.79 8.04
C ASN A 372 -22.39 17.50 9.28
N GLY A 373 -21.79 17.06 10.40
CA GLY A 373 -22.48 16.75 11.65
C GLY A 373 -23.36 15.50 11.58
N GLN A 374 -23.16 14.63 10.57
CA GLN A 374 -23.89 13.38 10.48
C GLN A 374 -23.28 12.38 11.46
N GLN A 375 -24.09 11.91 12.41
CA GLN A 375 -23.68 10.85 13.33
C GLN A 375 -23.48 9.55 12.55
N CYS A 376 -22.33 8.91 12.78
CA CYS A 376 -22.06 7.57 12.28
C CYS A 376 -22.86 6.57 13.11
N ILE A 377 -23.71 5.79 12.45
CA ILE A 377 -24.56 4.77 13.05
C ILE A 377 -23.87 3.43 12.88
N ILE A 378 -23.79 2.68 13.97
CA ILE A 378 -23.36 1.28 13.94
C ILE A 378 -24.29 0.45 14.83
N ARG A 379 -24.29 -0.86 14.61
CA ARG A 379 -24.96 -1.81 15.51
C ARG A 379 -24.00 -2.93 15.84
N TYR A 380 -23.75 -3.15 17.12
CA TYR A 380 -22.87 -4.21 17.56
C TYR A 380 -23.61 -5.16 18.49
N GLU A 381 -23.60 -6.45 18.15
CA GLU A 381 -24.23 -7.49 18.96
C GLU A 381 -23.15 -8.25 19.74
N PHE A 382 -23.15 -8.09 21.07
CA PHE A 382 -22.13 -8.68 21.94
C PHE A 382 -22.13 -10.20 21.93
N GLU A 383 -23.32 -10.82 21.91
CA GLU A 383 -23.45 -12.27 22.00
C GLU A 383 -22.90 -12.98 20.77
N THR A 384 -23.12 -12.39 19.58
CA THR A 384 -22.68 -12.98 18.31
C THR A 384 -21.38 -12.39 17.78
N LYS A 385 -20.84 -11.36 18.46
CA LYS A 385 -19.63 -10.61 18.07
C LYS A 385 -19.71 -10.05 16.65
N ARG A 386 -20.89 -9.51 16.28
CA ARG A 386 -21.18 -9.00 14.95
C ARG A 386 -21.31 -7.49 14.94
N LEU A 387 -20.72 -6.86 13.94
CA LEU A 387 -20.87 -5.43 13.69
C LEU A 387 -21.59 -5.21 12.36
N ALA A 388 -22.56 -4.31 12.37
CA ALA A 388 -23.18 -3.78 11.17
C ALA A 388 -22.84 -2.29 11.02
N ILE A 389 -22.31 -1.91 9.86
CA ILE A 389 -22.06 -0.52 9.46
C ILE A 389 -22.83 -0.23 8.17
N PRO A 390 -23.55 0.89 8.03
CA PRO A 390 -24.15 1.27 6.76
C PRO A 390 -23.09 1.38 5.66
N VAL A 391 -23.36 0.88 4.46
CA VAL A 391 -22.43 0.98 3.31
C VAL A 391 -22.03 2.44 3.05
N SER A 392 -22.97 3.38 3.26
CA SER A 392 -22.75 4.81 3.09
C SER A 392 -21.82 5.43 4.14
N GLN A 393 -21.60 4.76 5.27
CA GLN A 393 -20.80 5.24 6.40
C GLN A 393 -19.59 4.34 6.67
N ARG A 394 -19.16 3.58 5.67
CA ARG A 394 -18.00 2.70 5.75
C ARG A 394 -16.77 3.45 6.25
N TRP A 395 -16.05 2.81 7.17
CA TRP A 395 -14.90 3.41 7.84
C TRP A 395 -13.69 3.58 6.90
N PRO A 396 -12.73 4.48 7.25
CA PRO A 396 -11.49 4.59 6.51
C PRO A 396 -10.76 3.24 6.47
N GLU A 397 -10.13 2.94 5.34
CA GLU A 397 -9.61 1.60 5.04
C GLU A 397 -8.72 1.02 6.15
N ILE A 398 -7.89 1.86 6.78
CA ILE A 398 -6.94 1.41 7.79
C ILE A 398 -7.62 0.92 9.08
N TYR A 399 -8.77 1.49 9.46
CA TYR A 399 -9.56 1.05 10.61
C TYR A 399 -10.39 -0.19 10.23
N GLU A 400 -10.96 -0.21 9.03
CA GLU A 400 -11.67 -1.40 8.54
C GLU A 400 -10.75 -2.61 8.42
N ARG A 401 -9.48 -2.41 8.08
CA ARG A 401 -8.50 -3.49 8.05
C ARG A 401 -8.37 -4.19 9.40
N ALA A 402 -8.45 -3.46 10.52
CA ALA A 402 -8.46 -4.08 11.84
C ALA A 402 -9.69 -4.98 12.03
N LEU A 403 -10.86 -4.57 11.52
CA LEU A 403 -12.08 -5.39 11.54
C LEU A 403 -11.92 -6.66 10.69
N VAL A 404 -11.41 -6.53 9.47
CA VAL A 404 -11.26 -7.68 8.55
C VAL A 404 -10.22 -8.68 9.06
N LEU A 405 -9.09 -8.20 9.60
CA LEU A 405 -8.05 -9.07 10.14
C LEU A 405 -8.45 -9.79 11.45
N ALA A 406 -9.53 -9.38 12.10
CA ALA A 406 -10.07 -10.10 13.26
C ALA A 406 -10.72 -11.46 12.89
N SER A 407 -11.12 -11.64 11.64
CA SER A 407 -11.74 -12.89 11.15
C SER A 407 -11.04 -13.50 9.93
N GLY A 408 -10.30 -12.68 9.17
CA GLY A 408 -9.78 -13.01 7.84
C GLY A 408 -10.84 -12.94 6.74
N ILE A 409 -12.03 -12.42 7.04
CA ILE A 409 -13.21 -12.43 6.17
C ILE A 409 -13.64 -10.99 5.87
N LEU A 410 -13.87 -10.69 4.60
CA LEU A 410 -14.45 -9.42 4.14
C LEU A 410 -15.90 -9.28 4.65
N PRO A 411 -16.45 -8.06 4.76
CA PRO A 411 -17.83 -7.89 5.21
C PRO A 411 -18.84 -8.49 4.22
N LYS A 412 -19.92 -9.07 4.76
CA LYS A 412 -21.09 -9.47 3.98
C LYS A 412 -21.99 -8.26 3.72
N TYR A 413 -22.48 -8.12 2.49
CA TYR A 413 -23.45 -7.07 2.16
C TYR A 413 -24.87 -7.58 2.41
N SER A 414 -25.64 -6.83 3.22
CA SER A 414 -27.05 -7.14 3.51
C SER A 414 -27.84 -5.85 3.71
N ASN A 415 -28.85 -5.60 2.88
CA ASN A 415 -29.79 -4.46 3.02
C ASN A 415 -29.09 -3.09 3.21
N SER A 416 -28.05 -2.80 2.44
CA SER A 416 -27.22 -1.58 2.59
C SER A 416 -26.36 -1.51 3.85
N TRP A 417 -26.14 -2.64 4.53
CA TRP A 417 -25.20 -2.80 5.64
C TRP A 417 -24.03 -3.69 5.25
N LEU A 418 -22.89 -3.39 5.84
CA LEU A 418 -21.67 -4.20 5.87
C LEU A 418 -21.67 -4.95 7.20
N LEU A 419 -21.71 -6.28 7.14
CA LEU A 419 -21.71 -7.15 8.30
C LEU A 419 -20.33 -7.77 8.50
N TYR A 420 -19.71 -7.48 9.64
CA TYR A 420 -18.44 -8.05 10.07
C TYR A 420 -18.70 -9.04 11.21
N GLU A 421 -17.87 -10.08 11.28
CA GLU A 421 -18.00 -11.18 12.23
C GLU A 421 -16.71 -11.36 13.02
N ASN A 422 -16.80 -12.01 14.19
CA ASN A 422 -15.68 -12.32 15.08
C ASN A 422 -14.92 -11.08 15.60
N LEU A 423 -15.68 -10.06 15.99
CA LEU A 423 -15.13 -8.82 16.53
C LEU A 423 -15.27 -8.81 18.04
N ASP A 424 -14.15 -8.84 18.78
CA ASP A 424 -14.19 -8.73 20.23
C ASP A 424 -14.62 -7.33 20.69
N ARG A 425 -15.25 -7.27 21.87
CA ARG A 425 -15.70 -6.03 22.50
C ARG A 425 -14.61 -4.98 22.62
N ASP A 426 -13.43 -5.38 23.10
CA ASP A 426 -12.33 -4.44 23.34
C ASP A 426 -11.81 -3.83 22.03
N LEU A 427 -11.78 -4.63 20.95
CA LEU A 427 -11.45 -4.15 19.61
C LEU A 427 -12.45 -3.08 19.16
N MET A 428 -13.75 -3.35 19.34
CA MET A 428 -14.81 -2.43 18.96
C MET A 428 -14.77 -1.13 19.75
N LEU A 429 -14.61 -1.20 21.06
CA LEU A 429 -14.51 0.00 21.92
C LEU A 429 -13.36 0.91 21.50
N GLN A 430 -12.17 0.34 21.24
CA GLN A 430 -11.01 1.12 20.82
C GLN A 430 -11.22 1.78 19.44
N LEU A 431 -11.84 1.08 18.49
CA LEU A 431 -12.09 1.65 17.17
C LEU A 431 -13.21 2.70 17.19
N CYS A 432 -14.28 2.49 17.97
CA CYS A 432 -15.34 3.49 18.20
C CYS A 432 -14.74 4.78 18.79
N ASP A 433 -13.92 4.67 19.83
CA ASP A 433 -13.24 5.79 20.48
C ASP A 433 -12.36 6.58 19.49
N LYS A 434 -11.51 5.89 18.74
CA LYS A 434 -10.63 6.54 17.74
C LYS A 434 -11.37 7.25 16.63
N LEU A 435 -12.52 6.73 16.22
CA LEU A 435 -13.33 7.29 15.13
C LEU A 435 -14.38 8.28 15.63
N ASN A 436 -14.48 8.51 16.94
CA ASN A 436 -15.52 9.34 17.57
C ASN A 436 -16.93 8.88 17.16
N ILE A 437 -17.19 7.58 17.29
CA ILE A 437 -18.47 6.96 16.97
C ILE A 437 -19.17 6.56 18.26
N ASP A 438 -20.41 7.04 18.42
CA ASP A 438 -21.29 6.56 19.47
C ASP A 438 -21.77 5.14 19.11
N CYS A 439 -21.39 4.19 19.95
CA CYS A 439 -21.75 2.79 19.82
C CYS A 439 -23.13 2.60 20.52
N ASP A 440 -24.21 2.44 19.74
CA ASP A 440 -25.52 1.98 20.27
C ASP A 440 -25.41 0.49 20.63
N TRP A 441 -25.47 0.20 21.93
CA TRP A 441 -25.27 -1.13 22.53
C TRP A 441 -26.51 -2.00 22.55
#